data_AF-A0A496VDM0-F1
#
_entry.id   AF-A0A496VDM0-F1
#
_cell.length_a   1.000
_cell.length_b   1.000
_cell.length_c   1.000
_cell.angle_alpha   90.00
_cell.angle_beta   90.00
_cell.angle_gamma   90.00
#
_symmetry.space_group_name_H-M   'P 1'
#
loop_
_entity.id
_entity.type
_entity.pdbx_description
1 polymer ?
#
loop_
_entity_poly.entity_id
_entity_poly.type
_entity_poly.pdbx_seq_one_letter_code
_entity_poly.pdbx_strand_id
1 'polypeptide(L)'
;MSLKVTLTRRINARRFTFLAKLHVWEAREDIQNVLQKLQSKTENLTDLPSRLQKYLERERLIDKQSTLTEKAEQVLQTGCFPLLEQGIYNIWYVQSDLLMGTCPIIMQRIQATGKYQSSDIPGKLQALPDDLEFSQAMPVIEVMDKALENESSAAINIERLKIQDQQGILGETRLITLTWHWDDIFKSQSQTQLEGAVDVPLYNNRKDKNRDKNTFSIQLDLSQSYDYELMPALIALLQQKAKMAWQVAHQRAMITLEQLNQYQEHCPQIKTAFILDELKLGRFDSEQYGQFESAKIEELPVMPATPADAKSWTQQLLVEDWKKGYQRENDLLDSQRKWYEHPAISPYALQPREAAEWIPQLSPQQDAEAFWHIAAPFDLNPSMIN
;
A
#
# COMPACT_ATOMS: atom_id res chain seq x y z
N MET A 1 -13.04 -9.83 8.29
CA MET A 1 -12.81 -8.41 8.62
C MET A 1 -11.68 -7.93 7.73
N SER A 2 -11.81 -6.76 7.11
CA SER A 2 -10.81 -6.21 6.20
C SER A 2 -10.32 -4.90 6.80
N LEU A 3 -9.42 -4.97 7.79
CA LEU A 3 -8.87 -3.77 8.42
C LEU A 3 -8.00 -3.03 7.41
N LYS A 4 -8.45 -1.85 6.99
CA LYS A 4 -7.75 -1.02 6.01
C LYS A 4 -7.02 0.11 6.66
N VAL A 5 -5.87 0.46 6.08
CA VAL A 5 -5.11 1.63 6.49
C VAL A 5 -4.77 2.42 5.23
N THR A 6 -4.67 3.74 5.34
CA THR A 6 -4.18 4.61 4.28
C THR A 6 -3.35 5.71 4.89
N LEU A 7 -2.11 5.84 4.45
CA LEU A 7 -1.20 6.91 4.85
C LEU A 7 -0.84 7.74 3.61
N THR A 8 -0.93 9.05 3.71
CA THR A 8 -0.66 9.94 2.57
C THR A 8 0.36 11.00 2.94
N ARG A 9 1.30 11.26 2.02
CA ARG A 9 2.30 12.33 2.15
C ARG A 9 2.67 12.94 0.81
N ARG A 10 3.34 14.09 0.85
CA ARG A 10 4.00 14.67 -0.32
C ARG A 10 5.48 14.33 -0.32
N ILE A 11 5.99 13.93 -1.49
CA ILE A 11 7.42 13.66 -1.71
C ILE A 11 7.94 14.48 -2.88
N ASN A 12 9.25 14.69 -2.90
CA ASN A 12 9.92 15.40 -3.98
C ASN A 12 10.34 14.44 -5.09
N ALA A 13 9.76 14.61 -6.28
CA ALA A 13 10.28 14.06 -7.52
C ALA A 13 11.29 15.05 -8.12
N ARG A 14 12.48 14.57 -8.44
CA ARG A 14 13.57 15.38 -9.02
C ARG A 14 13.84 14.92 -10.44
N ARG A 15 14.03 15.87 -11.34
CA ARG A 15 14.49 15.59 -12.71
C ARG A 15 16.00 15.74 -12.78
N PHE A 16 16.66 14.77 -13.40
CA PHE A 16 18.04 14.92 -13.84
C PHE A 16 18.21 14.54 -15.30
N THR A 17 19.13 15.24 -15.97
CA THR A 17 19.62 14.89 -17.30
C THR A 17 21.03 14.32 -17.18
N PHE A 18 21.27 13.11 -17.66
CA PHE A 18 22.59 12.49 -17.61
C PHE A 18 22.84 11.57 -18.81
N LEU A 19 24.12 11.34 -19.08
CA LEU A 19 24.56 10.29 -19.99
C LEU A 19 24.51 8.96 -19.23
N ALA A 20 23.57 8.10 -19.59
CA ALA A 20 23.34 6.85 -18.89
C ALA A 20 23.73 5.64 -19.74
N LYS A 21 24.16 4.58 -19.06
CA LYS A 21 24.29 3.23 -19.62
C LYS A 21 23.32 2.32 -18.88
N LEU A 22 22.21 2.00 -19.51
CA LEU A 22 21.08 1.30 -18.91
C LEU A 22 21.12 -0.17 -19.31
N HIS A 23 20.70 -1.05 -18.39
CA HIS A 23 20.35 -2.42 -18.74
C HIS A 23 18.83 -2.49 -18.80
N VAL A 24 18.28 -2.46 -20.01
CA VAL A 24 16.84 -2.60 -20.21
C VAL A 24 16.57 -4.09 -20.42
N TRP A 25 15.71 -4.66 -19.57
CA TRP A 25 15.33 -6.06 -19.67
C TRP A 25 14.08 -6.15 -20.55
N GLU A 26 14.24 -6.69 -21.75
CA GLU A 26 13.13 -6.90 -22.68
C GLU A 26 12.70 -8.36 -22.68
N ALA A 27 11.40 -8.60 -22.75
CA ALA A 27 10.87 -9.95 -22.93
C ALA A 27 11.39 -10.53 -24.26
N ARG A 28 12.10 -11.66 -24.17
CA ARG A 28 12.72 -12.33 -25.32
C ARG A 28 12.42 -13.82 -25.26
N GLU A 29 11.14 -14.14 -25.42
CA GLU A 29 10.63 -15.51 -25.47
C GLU A 29 11.32 -16.34 -26.57
N ASP A 30 11.72 -15.72 -27.67
CA ASP A 30 12.50 -16.36 -28.74
C ASP A 30 13.84 -16.89 -28.21
N ILE A 31 14.57 -16.10 -27.42
CA ILE A 31 15.83 -16.52 -26.80
C ILE A 31 15.55 -17.56 -25.72
N GLN A 32 14.57 -17.33 -24.85
CA GLN A 32 14.22 -18.26 -23.77
C GLN A 32 13.91 -19.66 -24.30
N ASN A 33 13.10 -19.75 -25.36
CA ASN A 33 12.74 -21.01 -26.00
C ASN A 33 13.97 -21.76 -26.56
N VAL A 34 14.91 -21.03 -27.18
CA VAL A 34 16.16 -21.61 -27.68
C VAL A 34 17.01 -22.14 -26.52
N LEU A 35 17.14 -21.38 -25.44
CA LEU A 35 17.90 -21.80 -24.26
C LEU A 35 17.25 -23.02 -23.58
N GLN A 36 15.92 -23.10 -23.51
CA GLN A 36 15.19 -24.23 -22.92
C GLN A 36 15.43 -25.51 -23.72
N LYS A 37 15.44 -25.43 -25.06
CA LYS A 37 15.75 -26.56 -25.94
C LYS A 37 17.19 -27.07 -25.77
N LEU A 38 18.14 -26.16 -25.58
CA LEU A 38 19.53 -26.49 -25.28
C LEU A 38 19.68 -27.13 -23.88
N GLN A 39 18.98 -26.60 -22.87
CA GLN A 39 19.02 -27.13 -21.49
C GLN A 39 18.41 -28.54 -21.39
N SER A 40 17.28 -28.76 -22.07
CA SER A 40 16.58 -30.05 -22.12
C SER A 40 17.27 -31.09 -23.02
N LYS A 41 18.36 -30.72 -23.71
CA LYS A 41 19.07 -31.54 -24.71
C LYS A 41 18.18 -32.00 -25.86
N THR A 42 17.12 -31.25 -26.14
CA THR A 42 16.18 -31.55 -27.23
C THR A 42 16.77 -31.14 -28.59
N GLU A 43 17.62 -30.11 -28.60
CA GLU A 43 18.46 -29.69 -29.73
C GLU A 43 19.90 -29.50 -29.21
N ASN A 44 20.91 -29.90 -29.99
CA ASN A 44 22.30 -29.58 -29.65
C ASN A 44 22.68 -28.20 -30.21
N LEU A 45 23.68 -27.55 -29.60
CA LEU A 45 24.19 -26.27 -30.09
C LEU A 45 24.59 -26.35 -31.58
N THR A 46 25.17 -27.48 -32.01
CA THR A 46 25.60 -27.73 -33.39
C THR A 46 24.46 -27.77 -34.39
N ASP A 47 23.24 -28.05 -33.93
CA ASP A 47 22.04 -28.16 -34.78
C ASP A 47 21.41 -26.78 -35.03
N LEU A 48 21.80 -25.77 -34.27
CA LEU A 48 21.34 -24.39 -34.46
C LEU A 48 22.00 -23.72 -35.68
N PRO A 49 21.33 -22.77 -36.35
CA PRO A 49 21.94 -21.98 -37.41
C PRO A 49 23.23 -21.28 -36.91
N SER A 50 24.28 -21.29 -37.73
CA SER A 50 25.59 -20.72 -37.37
C SER A 50 25.53 -19.24 -36.94
N ARG A 51 24.56 -18.49 -37.47
CA ARG A 51 24.28 -17.09 -37.06
C ARG A 51 23.77 -16.99 -35.63
N LEU A 52 22.94 -17.94 -35.21
CA LEU A 52 22.36 -17.99 -33.87
C LEU A 52 23.40 -18.44 -32.84
N GLN A 53 24.22 -19.45 -33.16
CA GLN A 53 25.36 -19.85 -32.31
C GLN A 53 26.28 -18.66 -32.01
N LYS A 54 26.72 -17.96 -33.06
CA LYS A 54 27.55 -16.74 -32.94
C LYS A 54 26.87 -15.64 -32.12
N TYR A 55 25.55 -15.52 -32.21
CA TYR A 55 24.79 -14.57 -31.41
C TYR A 55 24.82 -14.94 -29.92
N LEU A 56 24.53 -16.20 -29.57
CA LEU A 56 24.55 -16.68 -28.18
C LEU A 56 25.93 -16.53 -27.53
N GLU A 57 27.01 -16.84 -28.26
CA GLU A 57 28.40 -16.62 -27.80
C GLU A 57 28.71 -15.13 -27.60
N ARG A 58 28.35 -14.28 -28.57
CA ARG A 58 28.62 -12.83 -28.51
C ARG A 58 27.92 -12.20 -27.32
N GLU A 59 26.68 -12.58 -27.08
CA GLU A 59 25.87 -12.10 -25.96
C GLU A 59 26.23 -12.75 -24.62
N ARG A 60 27.20 -13.67 -24.61
CA ARG A 60 27.68 -14.44 -23.46
C ARG A 60 26.58 -15.24 -22.77
N LEU A 61 25.63 -15.76 -23.54
CA LEU A 61 24.62 -16.72 -23.06
C LEU A 61 25.19 -18.15 -22.99
N ILE A 62 26.17 -18.41 -23.83
CA ILE A 62 27.00 -19.62 -23.78
C ILE A 62 28.47 -19.21 -23.66
N ASP A 63 29.24 -20.01 -22.94
CA ASP A 63 30.68 -19.83 -22.84
C ASP A 63 31.43 -20.53 -23.99
N LYS A 64 32.76 -20.48 -23.95
CA LYS A 64 33.63 -21.09 -24.97
C LYS A 64 33.58 -22.62 -24.96
N GLN A 65 33.05 -23.20 -23.88
CA GLN A 65 32.84 -24.63 -23.69
C GLN A 65 31.43 -25.06 -24.12
N SER A 66 30.64 -24.14 -24.72
CA SER A 66 29.25 -24.36 -25.12
C SER A 66 28.32 -24.67 -23.94
N THR A 67 28.69 -24.26 -22.73
CA THR A 67 27.85 -24.35 -21.53
C THR A 67 27.09 -23.06 -21.29
N LEU A 68 25.87 -23.18 -20.76
CA LEU A 68 25.03 -22.03 -20.40
C LEU A 68 25.72 -21.22 -19.31
N THR A 69 25.69 -19.90 -19.44
CA THR A 69 26.22 -18.97 -18.44
C THR A 69 25.15 -18.59 -17.41
N GLU A 70 25.56 -17.96 -16.30
CA GLU A 70 24.63 -17.37 -15.32
C GLU A 70 23.62 -16.41 -15.98
N LYS A 71 24.06 -15.65 -16.99
CA LYS A 71 23.19 -14.78 -17.78
C LYS A 71 22.11 -15.55 -18.54
N ALA A 72 22.43 -16.73 -19.06
CA ALA A 72 21.45 -17.59 -19.72
C ALA A 72 20.49 -18.26 -18.74
N GLU A 73 20.96 -18.64 -17.55
CA GLU A 73 20.08 -19.14 -16.49
C GLU A 73 19.07 -18.09 -16.03
N GLN A 74 19.50 -16.82 -15.91
CA GLN A 74 18.59 -15.70 -15.62
C GLN A 74 17.52 -15.55 -16.71
N VAL A 75 17.90 -15.54 -17.99
CA VAL A 75 16.94 -15.46 -19.11
C VAL A 75 15.98 -16.65 -19.13
N LEU A 76 16.45 -17.85 -18.77
CA LEU A 76 15.61 -19.05 -18.66
C LEU A 76 14.54 -18.90 -17.58
N GLN A 77 14.91 -18.33 -16.43
CA GLN A 77 14.01 -18.13 -15.29
C GLN A 77 13.03 -16.97 -15.53
N THR A 78 13.50 -15.84 -16.06
CA THR A 78 12.70 -14.61 -16.15
C THR A 78 12.02 -14.43 -17.51
N GLY A 79 12.52 -15.06 -18.57
CA GLY A 79 12.08 -14.80 -19.96
C GLY A 79 12.57 -13.46 -20.52
N CYS A 80 13.34 -12.70 -19.75
CA CYS A 80 13.82 -11.37 -20.11
C CYS A 80 15.32 -11.39 -20.43
N PHE A 81 15.73 -10.63 -21.44
CA PHE A 81 17.13 -10.47 -21.84
C PHE A 81 17.63 -9.04 -21.60
N PRO A 82 18.79 -8.85 -20.95
CA PRO A 82 19.30 -7.52 -20.67
C PRO A 82 20.01 -6.94 -21.90
N LEU A 83 19.49 -5.82 -22.40
CA LEU A 83 20.11 -5.01 -23.43
C LEU A 83 20.84 -3.83 -22.79
N LEU A 84 22.12 -3.68 -23.15
CA LEU A 84 22.90 -2.51 -22.75
C LEU A 84 22.59 -1.36 -23.72
N GLU A 85 21.90 -0.34 -23.22
CA GLU A 85 21.63 0.89 -23.94
C GLU A 85 22.51 2.02 -23.42
N GLN A 86 23.10 2.83 -24.32
CA GLN A 86 23.78 4.07 -23.94
C GLN A 86 23.09 5.26 -24.62
N GLY A 87 22.84 6.31 -23.86
CA GLY A 87 22.15 7.51 -24.36
C GLY A 87 22.06 8.61 -23.33
N ILE A 88 21.55 9.77 -23.75
CA ILE A 88 21.20 10.86 -22.83
C ILE A 88 19.76 10.66 -22.40
N TYR A 89 19.51 10.70 -21.10
CA TYR A 89 18.19 10.50 -20.53
C TYR A 89 17.81 11.66 -19.62
N ASN A 90 16.54 12.04 -19.68
CA ASN A 90 15.88 12.79 -18.61
C ASN A 90 15.13 11.79 -17.74
N ILE A 91 15.50 11.70 -16.47
CA ILE A 91 14.84 10.79 -15.53
C ILE A 91 14.26 11.60 -14.38
N TRP A 92 12.96 11.42 -14.15
CA TRP A 92 12.30 11.82 -12.91
C TRP A 92 12.39 10.69 -11.92
N TYR A 93 12.87 10.96 -10.72
CA TYR A 93 13.00 9.96 -9.67
C TYR A 93 12.74 10.53 -8.28
N VAL A 94 12.38 9.64 -7.36
CA VAL A 94 12.35 9.89 -5.92
C VAL A 94 13.67 9.43 -5.34
N GLN A 95 14.25 10.24 -4.46
CA GLN A 95 15.57 9.97 -3.88
C GLN A 95 15.45 9.57 -2.42
N SER A 96 15.99 8.39 -2.06
CA SER A 96 16.17 7.94 -0.68
C SER A 96 14.92 8.09 0.20
N ASP A 97 13.74 7.83 -0.36
CA ASP A 97 12.50 7.82 0.42
C ASP A 97 12.51 6.62 1.38
N LEU A 98 12.04 6.82 2.62
CA LEU A 98 12.11 5.76 3.64
C LEU A 98 11.21 4.55 3.32
N LEU A 99 10.18 4.73 2.50
CA LEU A 99 9.30 3.65 2.08
C LEU A 99 9.75 3.06 0.74
N MET A 100 9.97 3.91 -0.27
CA MET A 100 10.22 3.47 -1.65
C MET A 100 11.70 3.42 -2.04
N GLY A 101 12.60 3.89 -1.17
CA GLY A 101 14.01 4.06 -1.48
C GLY A 101 14.26 5.10 -2.58
N THR A 102 15.29 4.86 -3.39
CA THR A 102 15.54 5.64 -4.60
C THR A 102 14.90 4.93 -5.78
N CYS A 103 13.95 5.60 -6.46
CA CYS A 103 13.10 4.96 -7.45
C CYS A 103 12.82 5.85 -8.67
N PRO A 104 12.99 5.35 -9.92
CA PRO A 104 12.65 6.11 -11.12
C PRO A 104 11.13 6.09 -11.35
N ILE A 105 10.59 7.21 -11.83
CA ILE A 105 9.16 7.42 -12.09
C ILE A 105 8.92 7.56 -13.60
N ILE A 106 9.69 8.44 -14.25
CA ILE A 106 9.61 8.68 -15.70
C ILE A 106 10.99 8.64 -16.30
N MET A 107 11.10 8.03 -17.47
CA MET A 107 12.31 8.04 -18.28
C MET A 107 12.01 8.53 -19.70
N GLN A 108 12.71 9.57 -20.14
CA GLN A 108 12.69 10.07 -21.51
C GLN A 108 14.08 9.96 -22.11
N ARG A 109 14.21 9.21 -23.21
CA ARG A 109 15.44 9.17 -24.00
C ARG A 109 15.49 10.35 -24.94
N ILE A 110 16.59 11.10 -24.93
CA ILE A 110 16.77 12.21 -25.87
C ILE A 110 17.51 11.73 -27.12
N GLN A 111 16.91 11.92 -28.29
CA GLN A 111 17.50 11.47 -29.55
C GLN A 111 18.68 12.35 -30.00
N ALA A 112 19.74 11.69 -30.48
CA ALA A 112 20.92 12.36 -31.02
C ALA A 112 20.67 13.13 -32.33
N THR A 113 19.56 12.84 -33.03
CA THR A 113 19.19 13.44 -34.32
C THR A 113 18.40 14.74 -34.22
N GLY A 114 17.97 15.13 -33.01
CA GLY A 114 17.51 16.49 -32.75
C GLY A 114 18.70 17.46 -32.83
N LYS A 115 18.50 18.71 -33.27
CA LYS A 115 19.55 19.73 -33.18
C LYS A 115 19.81 20.03 -31.70
N TYR A 116 20.64 19.20 -31.08
CA TYR A 116 21.06 19.28 -29.70
C TYR A 116 22.07 20.42 -29.60
N GLN A 117 21.62 21.64 -29.31
CA GLN A 117 22.55 22.72 -28.99
C GLN A 117 22.89 22.60 -27.51
N SER A 118 24.18 22.56 -27.17
CA SER A 118 24.65 22.52 -25.78
C SER A 118 24.16 23.72 -24.95
N SER A 119 23.66 24.77 -25.59
CA SER A 119 22.97 25.92 -24.98
C SER A 119 21.58 25.60 -24.43
N ASP A 120 20.96 24.49 -24.85
CA ASP A 120 19.55 24.16 -24.58
C ASP A 120 19.38 23.27 -23.33
N ILE A 121 20.48 22.82 -22.71
CA ILE A 121 20.44 22.27 -21.35
C ILE A 121 20.89 23.35 -20.38
N PRO A 122 19.98 24.17 -19.84
CA PRO A 122 20.34 25.13 -18.81
C PRO A 122 20.73 24.37 -17.55
N GLY A 123 22.00 24.45 -17.15
CA GLY A 123 22.43 23.95 -15.86
C GLY A 123 23.93 23.70 -15.77
N LYS A 124 24.44 23.68 -14.55
CA LYS A 124 25.81 23.25 -14.26
C LYS A 124 25.79 21.75 -14.02
N LEU A 125 26.80 21.04 -14.51
CA LEU A 125 27.09 19.67 -14.09
C LEU A 125 27.20 19.64 -12.57
N GLN A 126 26.44 18.76 -11.94
CA GLN A 126 26.48 18.49 -10.52
C GLN A 126 26.83 17.03 -10.31
N ALA A 127 27.58 16.76 -9.23
CA ALA A 127 27.77 15.41 -8.77
C ALA A 127 26.40 14.80 -8.44
N LEU A 128 26.14 13.61 -8.99
CA LEU A 128 24.99 12.80 -8.63
C LEU A 128 25.20 12.26 -7.20
N PRO A 129 24.12 11.94 -6.48
CA PRO A 129 24.22 11.18 -5.24
C PRO A 129 24.98 9.88 -5.50
N ASP A 130 25.85 9.48 -4.56
CA ASP A 130 26.89 8.46 -4.78
C ASP A 130 26.37 7.07 -5.22
N ASP A 131 25.06 6.78 -5.08
CA ASP A 131 24.43 5.54 -5.53
C ASP A 131 23.04 5.77 -6.18
N LEU A 132 23.01 5.99 -7.50
CA LEU A 132 21.79 5.83 -8.29
C LEU A 132 21.78 4.46 -8.98
N GLU A 133 21.69 3.44 -8.14
CA GLU A 133 21.33 2.10 -8.55
C GLU A 133 19.89 1.83 -8.13
N PHE A 134 19.03 1.61 -9.12
CA PHE A 134 17.64 1.29 -8.92
C PHE A 134 17.53 -0.23 -9.10
N SER A 135 17.28 -0.94 -8.02
CA SER A 135 17.29 -2.41 -7.96
C SER A 135 15.91 -3.04 -7.75
N GLN A 136 14.84 -2.23 -7.84
CA GLN A 136 13.47 -2.70 -7.73
C GLN A 136 12.73 -2.52 -9.05
N ALA A 137 12.04 -3.59 -9.46
CA ALA A 137 11.11 -3.59 -10.58
C ALA A 137 9.93 -2.67 -10.27
N MET A 138 10.07 -1.40 -10.63
CA MET A 138 8.97 -0.44 -10.62
C MET A 138 8.48 -0.14 -12.03
N PRO A 139 7.16 0.09 -12.18
CA PRO A 139 6.63 0.64 -13.41
C PRO A 139 7.21 2.05 -13.57
N VAL A 140 7.90 2.27 -14.68
CA VAL A 140 8.42 3.56 -15.12
C VAL A 140 7.65 3.95 -16.37
N ILE A 141 7.21 5.21 -16.44
CA ILE A 141 6.60 5.72 -17.66
C ILE A 141 7.71 5.99 -18.67
N GLU A 142 7.76 5.21 -19.75
CA GLU A 142 8.65 5.51 -20.87
C GLU A 142 8.02 6.56 -21.77
N VAL A 143 8.78 7.61 -22.07
CA VAL A 143 8.37 8.68 -22.96
C VAL A 143 9.27 8.69 -24.17
N MET A 144 8.72 8.32 -25.32
CA MET A 144 9.38 8.44 -26.62
C MET A 144 8.94 9.72 -27.34
N ASP A 145 9.88 10.40 -28.01
CA ASP A 145 9.58 11.59 -28.84
C ASP A 145 8.51 11.33 -29.93
N LYS A 146 8.38 10.07 -30.40
CA LYS A 146 7.33 9.66 -31.37
C LYS A 146 5.98 9.34 -30.73
N ALA A 147 5.95 8.97 -29.46
CA ALA A 147 4.71 8.72 -28.70
C ALA A 147 4.03 10.03 -28.26
N LEU A 148 4.69 11.18 -28.47
CA LEU A 148 4.10 12.50 -28.25
C LEU A 148 3.09 12.92 -29.34
N GLU A 149 3.02 12.20 -30.46
CA GLU A 149 2.01 12.40 -31.51
C GLU A 149 0.74 11.58 -31.30
N ASN A 150 0.82 10.46 -30.56
CA ASN A 150 -0.31 9.59 -30.21
C ASN A 150 -0.20 9.27 -28.72
N GLU A 151 -1.09 9.83 -27.91
CA GLU A 151 -1.17 9.89 -26.42
C GLU A 151 -1.01 8.57 -25.62
N SER A 152 -0.13 7.65 -25.99
CA SER A 152 0.17 6.44 -25.21
C SER A 152 1.65 6.42 -24.80
N SER A 153 1.94 6.98 -23.64
CA SER A 153 3.07 6.53 -22.85
C SER A 153 2.69 5.21 -22.18
N ALA A 154 3.42 4.13 -22.44
CA ALA A 154 3.21 2.86 -21.76
C ALA A 154 4.10 2.80 -20.52
N ALA A 155 3.57 2.26 -19.42
CA ALA A 155 4.39 1.87 -18.29
C ALA A 155 5.24 0.66 -18.70
N ILE A 156 6.56 0.76 -18.53
CA ILE A 156 7.50 -0.35 -18.69
C ILE A 156 8.03 -0.72 -17.30
N ASN A 157 8.22 -2.02 -17.06
CA ASN A 157 8.86 -2.46 -15.82
C ASN A 157 10.37 -2.43 -16.02
N ILE A 158 11.05 -1.56 -15.27
CA ILE A 158 12.51 -1.55 -15.25
C ILE A 158 12.96 -2.30 -14.00
N GLU A 159 13.43 -3.53 -14.17
CA GLU A 159 13.91 -4.36 -13.04
C GLU A 159 15.19 -3.80 -12.41
N ARG A 160 16.09 -3.25 -13.22
CA ARG A 160 17.33 -2.65 -12.73
C ARG A 160 17.84 -1.53 -13.64
N LEU A 161 18.12 -0.37 -13.05
CA LEU A 161 18.72 0.77 -13.73
C LEU A 161 20.02 1.13 -12.99
N LYS A 162 21.14 1.22 -13.69
CA LYS A 162 22.42 1.64 -13.10
C LYS A 162 22.95 2.85 -13.83
N ILE A 163 23.06 3.98 -13.14
CA ILE A 163 23.67 5.18 -13.72
C ILE A 163 25.18 5.09 -13.48
N GLN A 164 25.95 4.93 -14.56
CA GLN A 164 27.42 4.81 -14.47
C GLN A 164 28.12 6.16 -14.38
N ASP A 165 27.48 7.23 -14.87
CA ASP A 165 28.03 8.57 -14.79
C ASP A 165 27.77 9.15 -13.39
N GLN A 166 28.76 9.84 -12.85
CA GLN A 166 28.69 10.49 -11.54
C GLN A 166 28.26 11.95 -11.66
N GLN A 167 28.03 12.43 -12.88
CA GLN A 167 27.63 13.81 -13.13
C GLN A 167 26.33 13.87 -13.93
N GLY A 168 25.44 14.78 -13.52
CA GLY A 168 24.18 15.06 -14.20
C GLY A 168 23.84 16.54 -14.11
N ILE A 169 22.88 16.96 -14.90
CA ILE A 169 22.33 18.31 -14.85
C ILE A 169 21.03 18.24 -14.05
N LEU A 170 21.04 18.88 -12.88
CA LEU A 170 19.86 19.00 -12.03
C LEU A 170 18.81 19.85 -12.75
N GLY A 171 17.62 19.28 -12.91
CA GLY A 171 16.45 19.95 -13.45
C GLY A 171 15.48 20.41 -12.37
N GLU A 172 14.20 20.42 -12.72
CA GLU A 172 13.13 20.82 -11.82
C GLU A 172 12.89 19.80 -10.69
N THR A 173 12.33 20.30 -9.59
CA THR A 173 11.76 19.47 -8.52
C THR A 173 10.27 19.73 -8.44
N ARG A 174 9.47 18.66 -8.33
CA ARG A 174 8.03 18.72 -8.19
C ARG A 174 7.59 17.94 -6.96
N LEU A 175 6.58 18.45 -6.28
CA LEU A 175 5.90 17.73 -5.22
C LEU A 175 4.86 16.82 -5.85
N ILE A 176 4.91 15.54 -5.51
CA ILE A 176 3.93 14.53 -5.90
C ILE A 176 3.36 13.88 -4.64
N THR A 177 2.18 13.30 -4.76
CA THR A 177 1.50 12.61 -3.67
C THR A 177 1.91 11.14 -3.67
N LEU A 178 2.32 10.66 -2.51
CA LEU A 178 2.49 9.25 -2.22
C LEU A 178 1.37 8.81 -1.28
N THR A 179 0.58 7.86 -1.75
CA THR A 179 -0.42 7.16 -0.94
C THR A 179 0.08 5.76 -0.70
N TRP A 180 0.09 5.33 0.56
CA TRP A 180 0.37 3.97 0.96
C TRP A 180 -0.90 3.38 1.57
N HIS A 181 -1.47 2.36 0.93
CA HIS A 181 -2.73 1.75 1.34
C HIS A 181 -2.60 0.25 1.51
N TRP A 182 -3.46 -0.29 2.37
CA TRP A 182 -3.57 -1.71 2.65
C TRP A 182 -5.06 -2.03 2.74
N ASP A 183 -5.52 -2.96 1.93
CA ASP A 183 -6.91 -3.43 1.99
C ASP A 183 -7.15 -4.41 3.13
N ASP A 184 -6.11 -5.09 3.59
CA ASP A 184 -6.18 -6.06 4.68
C ASP A 184 -4.82 -6.19 5.37
N ILE A 185 -4.68 -5.56 6.53
CA ILE A 185 -3.42 -5.55 7.27
C ILE A 185 -2.89 -6.95 7.61
N PHE A 186 -3.77 -7.95 7.65
CA PHE A 186 -3.40 -9.31 8.04
C PHE A 186 -2.81 -10.14 6.90
N LYS A 187 -2.88 -9.66 5.65
CA LYS A 187 -2.37 -10.37 4.47
C LYS A 187 -0.92 -10.00 4.08
N SER A 188 -0.25 -9.17 4.87
CA SER A 188 1.14 -8.70 4.67
C SER A 188 1.44 -8.06 3.32
N GLN A 189 0.42 -7.70 2.54
CA GLN A 189 0.58 -7.02 1.26
C GLN A 189 0.11 -5.58 1.36
N SER A 190 0.98 -4.68 0.96
CA SER A 190 0.72 -3.24 0.90
C SER A 190 0.86 -2.74 -0.52
N GLN A 191 0.19 -1.65 -0.84
CA GLN A 191 0.28 -1.02 -2.14
C GLN A 191 0.64 0.45 -1.96
N THR A 192 1.62 0.92 -2.71
CA THR A 192 1.85 2.36 -2.86
C THR A 192 1.27 2.82 -4.18
N GLN A 193 0.79 4.05 -4.19
CA GLN A 193 0.34 4.77 -5.37
C GLN A 193 1.00 6.14 -5.40
N LEU A 194 1.65 6.45 -6.52
CA LEU A 194 2.22 7.77 -6.81
C LEU A 194 1.30 8.52 -7.76
N GLU A 195 0.78 9.65 -7.28
CA GLU A 195 -0.12 10.53 -8.02
C GLU A 195 0.46 11.94 -8.15
N GLY A 196 0.23 12.59 -9.29
CA GLY A 196 0.63 13.97 -9.51
C GLY A 196 0.95 14.27 -10.96
N ALA A 197 1.64 15.38 -11.20
CA ALA A 197 2.04 15.77 -12.54
C ALA A 197 3.50 16.22 -12.57
N VAL A 198 4.24 15.76 -13.57
CA VAL A 198 5.62 16.18 -13.83
C VAL A 198 5.78 16.63 -15.29
N ASP A 199 6.65 17.61 -15.49
CA ASP A 199 6.83 18.21 -16.81
C ASP A 199 8.04 17.58 -17.53
N VAL A 200 7.81 17.11 -18.74
CA VAL A 200 8.82 16.52 -19.62
C VAL A 200 9.16 17.52 -20.74
N PRO A 201 10.45 17.81 -20.98
CA PRO A 201 10.86 18.75 -22.01
C PRO A 201 10.60 18.19 -23.42
N LEU A 202 10.15 19.06 -24.33
CA LEU A 202 9.91 18.73 -25.74
C LEU A 202 11.12 19.13 -26.59
N TYR A 203 11.68 18.17 -27.32
CA TYR A 203 12.81 18.40 -28.24
C TYR A 203 12.36 18.28 -29.71
N ASN A 204 11.32 19.03 -30.10
CA ASN A 204 10.80 18.97 -31.47
C ASN A 204 11.49 19.98 -32.41
N ASN A 205 11.88 19.49 -33.59
CA ASN A 205 12.51 20.24 -34.67
C ASN A 205 11.55 21.19 -35.43
N ARG A 206 10.29 21.32 -35.01
CA ARG A 206 9.30 22.19 -35.68
C ARG A 206 9.05 23.43 -34.84
N LYS A 207 9.48 24.58 -35.37
CA LYS A 207 9.07 25.92 -34.94
C LYS A 207 7.56 26.09 -35.16
N ASP A 208 6.72 25.43 -34.38
CA ASP A 208 5.33 25.83 -34.27
C ASP A 208 5.28 27.07 -33.38
N LYS A 209 5.16 28.22 -34.03
CA LYS A 209 5.13 29.57 -33.43
C LYS A 209 3.98 29.81 -32.44
N ASN A 210 3.18 28.79 -32.11
CA ASN A 210 1.97 28.90 -31.30
C ASN A 210 1.92 27.99 -30.05
N ARG A 211 2.97 27.22 -29.74
CA ARG A 211 3.07 26.51 -28.46
C ARG A 211 4.12 27.18 -27.57
N ASP A 212 3.69 28.10 -26.71
CA ASP A 212 4.53 28.78 -25.71
C ASP A 212 5.06 27.85 -24.60
N LYS A 213 4.81 26.54 -24.67
CA LYS A 213 5.31 25.56 -23.70
C LYS A 213 6.28 24.59 -24.37
N ASN A 214 7.56 24.73 -24.03
CA ASN A 214 8.64 23.79 -24.35
C ASN A 214 8.58 22.50 -23.50
N THR A 215 7.47 22.27 -22.80
CA THR A 215 7.27 21.13 -21.91
C THR A 215 5.86 20.56 -22.09
N PHE A 216 5.72 19.26 -21.85
CA PHE A 216 4.45 18.54 -21.77
C PHE A 216 4.30 17.93 -20.38
N SER A 217 3.10 18.01 -19.81
CA SER A 217 2.83 17.53 -18.45
C SER A 217 2.29 16.10 -18.50
N ILE A 218 2.92 15.19 -17.77
CA ILE A 218 2.52 13.79 -17.66
C ILE A 218 1.83 13.60 -16.31
N GLN A 219 0.62 13.02 -16.34
CA GLN A 219 -0.06 12.58 -15.13
C GLN A 219 0.55 11.26 -14.66
N LEU A 220 0.88 11.20 -13.38
CA LEU A 220 1.39 10.02 -12.71
C LEU A 220 0.22 9.27 -12.08
N ASP A 221 0.16 7.97 -12.37
CA ASP A 221 -0.66 7.00 -11.64
C ASP A 221 0.10 5.66 -11.66
N LEU A 222 1.08 5.56 -10.77
CA LEU A 222 1.97 4.40 -10.69
C LEU A 222 1.70 3.66 -9.39
N SER A 223 1.43 2.36 -9.47
CA SER A 223 1.17 1.52 -8.30
C SER A 223 2.19 0.40 -8.18
N GLN A 224 2.64 0.11 -6.96
CA GLN A 224 3.52 -1.03 -6.67
C GLN A 224 3.09 -1.74 -5.38
N SER A 225 3.17 -3.07 -5.38
CA SER A 225 2.94 -3.88 -4.18
C SER A 225 4.25 -4.14 -3.43
N TYR A 226 4.19 -4.12 -2.10
CA TYR A 226 5.32 -4.43 -1.23
C TYR A 226 4.90 -5.37 -0.09
N ASP A 227 5.80 -6.27 0.27
CA ASP A 227 5.71 -7.13 1.43
C ASP A 227 6.33 -6.44 2.66
N TYR A 228 5.57 -5.56 3.32
CA TYR A 228 5.99 -4.88 4.55
C TYR A 228 5.16 -5.33 5.76
N GLU A 229 5.82 -5.49 6.90
CA GLU A 229 5.15 -5.74 8.18
C GLU A 229 4.50 -4.45 8.71
N LEU A 230 3.18 -4.30 8.54
CA LEU A 230 2.47 -3.08 8.92
C LEU A 230 2.12 -2.99 10.42
N MET A 231 2.00 -4.13 11.10
CA MET A 231 1.50 -4.18 12.47
C MET A 231 2.22 -3.22 13.44
N PRO A 232 3.57 -3.11 13.43
CA PRO A 232 4.25 -2.13 14.29
C PRO A 232 3.84 -0.68 14.02
N ALA A 233 3.67 -0.31 12.75
CA ALA A 233 3.26 1.04 12.38
C ALA A 233 1.79 1.34 12.72
N LEU A 234 0.88 0.37 12.55
CA LEU A 234 -0.51 0.52 13.03
C LEU A 234 -0.55 0.71 14.56
N ILE A 235 0.18 -0.11 15.31
CA ILE A 235 0.23 -0.03 16.78
C ILE A 235 0.74 1.35 17.22
N ALA A 236 1.83 1.82 16.61
CA ALA A 236 2.38 3.14 16.87
C ALA A 236 1.37 4.26 16.53
N LEU A 237 0.70 4.16 15.38
CA LEU A 237 -0.31 5.11 14.94
C LEU A 237 -1.48 5.21 15.94
N LEU A 238 -2.04 4.08 16.36
CA LEU A 238 -3.13 4.01 17.33
C LEU A 238 -2.72 4.58 18.69
N GLN A 239 -1.53 4.21 19.18
CA GLN A 239 -1.03 4.68 20.48
C GLN A 239 -0.77 6.19 20.48
N GLN A 240 -0.09 6.70 19.45
CA GLN A 240 0.31 8.11 19.40
C GLN A 240 -0.85 9.06 19.08
N LYS A 241 -1.79 8.65 18.22
CA LYS A 241 -2.84 9.55 17.69
C LYS A 241 -4.22 9.30 18.26
N ALA A 242 -4.57 8.04 18.50
CA ALA A 242 -5.89 7.68 19.02
C ALA A 242 -5.91 7.39 20.53
N LYS A 243 -4.72 7.31 21.18
CA LYS A 243 -4.56 6.83 22.56
C LYS A 243 -5.21 5.46 22.79
N MET A 244 -5.18 4.61 21.77
CA MET A 244 -5.71 3.26 21.82
C MET A 244 -4.55 2.27 21.90
N ALA A 245 -4.69 1.27 22.76
CA ALA A 245 -3.74 0.17 22.82
C ALA A 245 -4.25 -0.99 21.96
N TRP A 246 -3.35 -1.60 21.19
CA TRP A 246 -3.70 -2.77 20.38
C TRP A 246 -3.53 -4.06 21.18
N GLN A 247 -4.54 -4.91 21.17
CA GLN A 247 -4.49 -6.23 21.79
C GLN A 247 -4.19 -7.30 20.73
N VAL A 248 -2.95 -7.83 20.77
CA VAL A 248 -2.41 -8.73 19.74
C VAL A 248 -3.20 -10.04 19.65
N ALA A 249 -3.52 -10.66 20.79
CA ALA A 249 -4.19 -11.97 20.84
C ALA A 249 -5.60 -11.95 20.22
N HIS A 250 -6.27 -10.80 20.25
CA HIS A 250 -7.64 -10.64 19.76
C HIS A 250 -7.73 -9.77 18.51
N GLN A 251 -6.59 -9.27 18.02
CA GLN A 251 -6.47 -8.38 16.86
C GLN A 251 -7.47 -7.22 16.90
N ARG A 252 -7.53 -6.53 18.05
CA ARG A 252 -8.52 -5.47 18.34
C ARG A 252 -7.87 -4.28 19.04
N ALA A 253 -8.34 -3.08 18.73
CA ALA A 253 -8.00 -1.87 19.47
C ALA A 253 -8.84 -1.74 20.73
N MET A 254 -8.19 -1.49 21.86
CA MET A 254 -8.85 -1.24 23.14
C MET A 254 -9.35 0.20 23.21
N ILE A 255 -10.63 0.38 23.50
CA ILE A 255 -11.28 1.68 23.67
C ILE A 255 -11.98 1.79 25.02
N THR A 256 -11.95 2.99 25.61
CA THR A 256 -12.67 3.29 26.86
C THR A 256 -14.15 3.55 26.60
N LEU A 257 -14.96 3.52 27.66
CA LEU A 257 -16.38 3.90 27.55
C LEU A 257 -16.57 5.36 27.08
N GLU A 258 -15.67 6.26 27.47
CA GLU A 258 -15.68 7.66 27.01
C GLU A 258 -15.46 7.74 25.49
N GLN A 259 -14.48 7.01 24.97
CA GLN A 259 -14.22 6.93 23.53
C GLN A 259 -15.39 6.31 22.78
N LEU A 260 -15.96 5.22 23.31
CA LEU A 260 -17.18 4.63 22.74
C LEU A 260 -18.29 5.68 22.61
N ASN A 261 -18.50 6.46 23.67
CA ASN A 261 -19.54 7.49 23.68
C ASN A 261 -19.28 8.63 22.69
N GLN A 262 -18.02 8.94 22.42
CA GLN A 262 -17.64 9.94 21.42
C GLN A 262 -17.86 9.41 19.99
N TYR A 263 -17.47 8.16 19.72
CA TYR A 263 -17.54 7.59 18.37
C TYR A 263 -18.94 7.14 17.98
N GLN A 264 -19.77 6.69 18.93
CA GLN A 264 -21.12 6.18 18.64
C GLN A 264 -22.04 7.20 17.94
N GLU A 265 -21.81 8.50 18.13
CA GLU A 265 -22.60 9.56 17.50
C GLU A 265 -22.48 9.54 15.97
N HIS A 266 -21.30 9.15 15.48
CA HIS A 266 -20.96 9.16 14.06
C HIS A 266 -20.81 7.74 13.48
N CYS A 267 -20.70 6.73 14.34
CA CYS A 267 -20.46 5.33 13.99
C CYS A 267 -21.32 4.41 14.88
N PRO A 268 -22.66 4.40 14.72
CA PRO A 268 -23.57 3.69 15.63
C PRO A 268 -23.30 2.18 15.73
N GLN A 269 -22.84 1.57 14.63
CA GLN A 269 -22.43 0.17 14.53
C GLN A 269 -21.25 -0.20 15.44
N ILE A 270 -20.48 0.76 15.96
CA ILE A 270 -19.41 0.47 16.92
C ILE A 270 -19.97 -0.29 18.12
N LYS A 271 -21.17 0.06 18.58
CA LYS A 271 -21.82 -0.58 19.71
C LYS A 271 -22.04 -2.07 19.47
N THR A 272 -22.65 -2.40 18.33
CA THR A 272 -23.19 -3.75 18.06
C THR A 272 -22.23 -4.64 17.30
N ALA A 273 -21.41 -4.07 16.42
CA ALA A 273 -20.46 -4.81 15.59
C ALA A 273 -19.03 -4.81 16.17
N PHE A 274 -18.75 -3.95 17.16
CA PHE A 274 -17.39 -3.75 17.68
C PHE A 274 -16.40 -3.40 16.57
N ILE A 275 -16.84 -2.54 15.66
CA ILE A 275 -16.07 -2.02 14.52
C ILE A 275 -16.23 -0.50 14.48
N LEU A 276 -15.11 0.20 14.42
CA LEU A 276 -15.07 1.62 14.13
C LEU A 276 -14.82 1.78 12.62
N ASP A 277 -15.85 2.21 11.88
CA ASP A 277 -15.83 2.22 10.42
C ASP A 277 -14.75 3.09 9.82
N GLU A 278 -14.54 4.28 10.41
CA GLU A 278 -13.56 5.24 9.92
C GLU A 278 -12.93 5.98 11.09
N LEU A 279 -11.60 6.00 11.12
CA LEU A 279 -10.81 6.81 12.02
C LEU A 279 -9.82 7.64 11.22
N LYS A 280 -10.14 8.94 11.08
CA LYS A 280 -9.25 9.93 10.45
C LYS A 280 -8.28 10.47 11.49
N LEU A 281 -7.00 10.26 11.21
CA LEU A 281 -5.87 10.68 12.03
C LEU A 281 -5.07 11.72 11.23
N GLY A 282 -4.55 12.73 11.92
CA GLY A 282 -3.73 13.76 11.30
C GLY A 282 -2.33 13.25 10.92
N ARG A 283 -1.36 14.15 10.99
CA ARG A 283 0.05 13.84 10.73
C ARG A 283 0.53 12.67 11.60
N PHE A 284 1.25 11.72 11.01
CA PHE A 284 1.86 10.56 11.67
C PHE A 284 3.33 10.44 11.30
N ASP A 285 4.19 10.29 12.29
CA ASP A 285 5.63 10.15 12.07
C ASP A 285 6.04 8.71 12.43
N SER A 286 6.39 7.92 11.41
CA SER A 286 6.92 6.57 11.55
C SER A 286 8.45 6.61 11.52
N GLU A 287 9.09 6.01 12.52
CA GLU A 287 10.56 5.87 12.55
C GLU A 287 11.08 5.04 11.36
N GLN A 288 10.29 4.06 10.92
CA GLN A 288 10.68 3.12 9.86
C GLN A 288 10.34 3.64 8.46
N TYR A 289 9.16 4.26 8.30
CA TYR A 289 8.61 4.57 6.98
C TYR A 289 8.54 6.07 6.68
N GLY A 290 8.91 6.92 7.64
CA GLY A 290 8.94 8.38 7.50
C GLY A 290 7.65 9.07 7.92
N GLN A 291 7.50 10.33 7.48
CA GLN A 291 6.45 11.23 7.94
C GLN A 291 5.29 11.27 6.97
N PHE A 292 4.06 11.22 7.49
CA PHE A 292 2.82 11.23 6.74
C PHE A 292 1.96 12.42 7.16
N GLU A 293 1.35 13.10 6.19
CA GLU A 293 0.51 14.28 6.42
C GLU A 293 -0.87 13.90 6.97
N SER A 294 -1.38 12.75 6.55
CA SER A 294 -2.65 12.20 7.01
C SER A 294 -2.60 10.69 7.10
N ALA A 295 -3.43 10.16 7.99
CA ALA A 295 -3.60 8.74 8.22
C ALA A 295 -5.10 8.43 8.35
N LYS A 296 -5.53 7.33 7.76
CA LYS A 296 -6.91 6.87 7.81
C LYS A 296 -6.92 5.39 8.13
N ILE A 297 -7.79 4.98 9.03
CA ILE A 297 -8.04 3.56 9.34
C ILE A 297 -9.51 3.29 9.08
N GLU A 298 -9.82 2.19 8.41
CA GLU A 298 -11.19 1.75 8.14
C GLU A 298 -11.42 0.35 8.66
N GLU A 299 -12.67 0.09 9.07
CA GLU A 299 -13.09 -1.18 9.67
C GLU A 299 -12.23 -1.59 10.88
N LEU A 300 -11.84 -0.64 11.74
CA LEU A 300 -11.01 -0.92 12.91
C LEU A 300 -11.78 -1.78 13.92
N PRO A 301 -11.39 -3.05 14.14
CA PRO A 301 -12.05 -3.88 15.14
C PRO A 301 -11.66 -3.37 16.53
N VAL A 302 -12.65 -3.13 17.38
CA VAL A 302 -12.46 -2.59 18.73
C VAL A 302 -12.88 -3.59 19.80
N MET A 303 -12.44 -3.35 21.03
CA MET A 303 -12.89 -4.01 22.24
C MET A 303 -12.81 -3.05 23.42
N PRO A 304 -13.48 -3.32 24.55
CA PRO A 304 -13.32 -2.54 25.77
C PRO A 304 -11.84 -2.43 26.20
N ALA A 305 -11.47 -1.39 26.95
CA ALA A 305 -10.11 -1.28 27.47
C ALA A 305 -9.94 -2.02 28.80
N THR A 306 -10.99 -2.02 29.63
CA THR A 306 -10.96 -2.63 30.97
C THR A 306 -12.18 -3.54 31.21
N PRO A 307 -12.12 -4.44 32.21
CA PRO A 307 -13.29 -5.20 32.62
C PRO A 307 -14.49 -4.32 33.03
N ALA A 308 -14.23 -3.14 33.58
CA ALA A 308 -15.28 -2.17 33.93
C ALA A 308 -15.94 -1.57 32.68
N ASP A 309 -15.16 -1.24 31.65
CA ASP A 309 -15.67 -0.80 30.35
C ASP A 309 -16.49 -1.92 29.69
N ALA A 310 -16.00 -3.16 29.74
CA ALA A 310 -16.69 -4.32 29.16
C ALA A 310 -18.06 -4.55 29.81
N LYS A 311 -18.12 -4.47 31.14
CA LYS A 311 -19.38 -4.56 31.88
C LYS A 311 -20.34 -3.44 31.49
N SER A 312 -19.86 -2.19 31.45
CA SER A 312 -20.69 -1.02 31.15
C SER A 312 -21.20 -1.02 29.71
N TRP A 313 -20.34 -1.34 28.75
CA TRP A 313 -20.71 -1.46 27.34
C TRP A 313 -21.72 -2.58 27.13
N THR A 314 -21.48 -3.77 27.70
CA THR A 314 -22.41 -4.89 27.55
C THR A 314 -23.75 -4.60 28.21
N GLN A 315 -23.77 -3.91 29.35
CA GLN A 315 -25.02 -3.44 29.97
C GLN A 315 -25.81 -2.53 29.03
N GLN A 316 -25.16 -1.59 28.34
CA GLN A 316 -25.84 -0.74 27.36
C GLN A 316 -26.45 -1.56 26.20
N LEU A 317 -25.73 -2.57 25.70
CA LEU A 317 -26.23 -3.44 24.63
C LEU A 317 -27.43 -4.28 25.07
N LEU A 318 -27.36 -4.85 26.27
CA LEU A 318 -28.43 -5.66 26.84
C LEU A 318 -29.69 -4.83 27.07
N VAL A 319 -29.56 -3.63 27.62
CA VAL A 319 -30.68 -2.70 27.79
C VAL A 319 -31.38 -2.42 26.46
N GLU A 320 -30.64 -2.14 25.40
CA GLU A 320 -31.21 -1.90 24.07
C GLU A 320 -31.88 -3.16 23.47
N ASP A 321 -31.33 -4.35 23.72
CA ASP A 321 -31.97 -5.61 23.31
C ASP A 321 -33.27 -5.85 24.09
N TRP A 322 -33.30 -5.58 25.39
CA TRP A 322 -34.46 -5.79 26.26
C TRP A 322 -35.58 -4.76 26.07
N LYS A 323 -35.27 -3.56 25.54
CA LYS A 323 -36.30 -2.60 25.11
C LYS A 323 -37.19 -3.14 23.98
N LYS A 324 -36.72 -4.13 23.19
CA LYS A 324 -37.45 -4.63 22.01
C LYS A 324 -38.69 -5.46 22.36
N GLY A 325 -38.80 -5.98 23.58
CA GLY A 325 -39.98 -6.70 24.04
C GLY A 325 -39.75 -7.49 25.32
N TYR A 326 -40.83 -8.06 25.85
CA TYR A 326 -40.81 -8.88 27.07
C TYR A 326 -39.80 -10.03 26.97
N GLN A 327 -39.00 -10.18 28.02
CA GLN A 327 -37.96 -11.21 28.10
C GLN A 327 -38.40 -12.29 29.09
N ARG A 328 -38.43 -13.55 28.68
CA ARG A 328 -38.48 -14.67 29.64
C ARG A 328 -37.07 -14.91 30.19
N GLU A 329 -36.95 -15.66 31.28
CA GLU A 329 -35.64 -15.97 31.88
C GLU A 329 -34.66 -16.60 30.88
N ASN A 330 -35.14 -17.53 30.05
CA ASN A 330 -34.31 -18.12 28.99
C ASN A 330 -33.88 -17.08 27.93
N ASP A 331 -34.79 -16.18 27.54
CA ASP A 331 -34.48 -15.13 26.54
C ASP A 331 -33.45 -14.13 27.09
N LEU A 332 -33.50 -13.84 28.40
CA LEU A 332 -32.56 -13.01 29.12
C LEU A 332 -31.15 -13.64 29.12
N LEU A 333 -31.06 -14.93 29.45
CA LEU A 333 -29.80 -15.68 29.46
C LEU A 333 -29.22 -15.83 28.05
N ASP A 334 -30.06 -16.08 27.05
CA ASP A 334 -29.63 -16.21 25.66
C ASP A 334 -29.12 -14.88 25.10
N SER A 335 -29.78 -13.77 25.43
CA SER A 335 -29.31 -12.42 25.08
C SER A 335 -27.94 -12.09 25.71
N GLN A 336 -27.73 -12.48 26.96
CA GLN A 336 -26.42 -12.33 27.63
C GLN A 336 -25.34 -13.18 26.96
N ARG A 337 -25.62 -14.47 26.71
CA ARG A 337 -24.66 -15.38 26.06
C ARG A 337 -24.23 -14.87 24.69
N LYS A 338 -25.18 -14.42 23.86
CA LYS A 338 -24.91 -13.83 22.54
C LYS A 338 -23.82 -12.75 22.61
N TRP A 339 -23.86 -11.87 23.61
CA TRP A 339 -22.86 -10.80 23.74
C TRP A 339 -21.58 -11.26 24.43
N TYR A 340 -21.66 -12.13 25.43
CA TYR A 340 -20.49 -12.63 26.15
C TYR A 340 -19.62 -13.57 25.31
N GLU A 341 -20.20 -14.29 24.36
CA GLU A 341 -19.48 -15.13 23.41
C GLU A 341 -18.79 -14.32 22.31
N HIS A 342 -19.17 -13.04 22.13
CA HIS A 342 -18.59 -12.19 21.10
C HIS A 342 -17.07 -12.01 21.35
N PRO A 343 -16.20 -12.12 20.32
CA PRO A 343 -14.74 -12.07 20.50
C PRO A 343 -14.20 -10.78 21.15
N ALA A 344 -14.96 -9.68 21.11
CA ALA A 344 -14.59 -8.43 21.78
C ALA A 344 -14.86 -8.44 23.30
N ILE A 345 -15.76 -9.30 23.78
CA ILE A 345 -16.23 -9.34 25.18
C ILE A 345 -15.79 -10.62 25.90
N SER A 346 -15.71 -11.74 25.18
CA SER A 346 -15.32 -13.04 25.75
C SER A 346 -14.01 -13.04 26.55
N PRO A 347 -12.99 -12.20 26.26
CA PRO A 347 -11.77 -12.15 27.07
C PRO A 347 -11.99 -11.67 28.51
N TYR A 348 -13.11 -11.01 28.81
CA TYR A 348 -13.43 -10.49 30.15
C TYR A 348 -14.18 -11.48 31.04
N ALA A 349 -14.56 -12.65 30.49
CA ALA A 349 -15.24 -13.72 31.22
C ALA A 349 -16.45 -13.24 32.06
N LEU A 350 -17.26 -12.35 31.49
CA LEU A 350 -18.47 -11.85 32.13
C LEU A 350 -19.45 -13.00 32.42
N GLN A 351 -20.04 -13.00 33.61
CA GLN A 351 -20.95 -14.06 34.05
C GLN A 351 -22.41 -13.66 33.79
N PRO A 352 -23.24 -14.57 33.24
CA PRO A 352 -24.68 -14.37 33.16
C PRO A 352 -25.28 -14.16 34.55
N ARG A 353 -26.30 -13.32 34.60
CA ARG A 353 -27.05 -13.03 35.81
C ARG A 353 -28.53 -13.22 35.57
N GLU A 354 -29.22 -13.59 36.62
CA GLU A 354 -30.67 -13.74 36.64
C GLU A 354 -31.36 -12.38 36.62
N ALA A 355 -32.64 -12.35 36.28
CA ALA A 355 -33.42 -11.12 36.23
C ALA A 355 -33.40 -10.34 37.56
N ALA A 356 -33.46 -11.05 38.70
CA ALA A 356 -33.46 -10.47 40.03
C ALA A 356 -32.19 -9.63 40.33
N GLU A 357 -31.06 -9.96 39.70
CA GLU A 357 -29.82 -9.21 39.83
C GLU A 357 -29.75 -8.00 38.89
N TRP A 358 -30.45 -8.06 37.76
CA TRP A 358 -30.48 -6.99 36.75
C TRP A 358 -31.46 -5.87 37.10
N ILE A 359 -32.64 -6.21 37.63
CA ILE A 359 -33.70 -5.23 37.96
C ILE A 359 -33.17 -4.07 38.84
N PRO A 360 -32.37 -4.29 39.91
CA PRO A 360 -31.83 -3.20 40.72
C PRO A 360 -30.80 -2.31 40.01
N GLN A 361 -30.23 -2.77 38.88
CA GLN A 361 -29.23 -2.04 38.09
C GLN A 361 -29.87 -1.20 36.98
N LEU A 362 -31.16 -1.37 36.72
CA LEU A 362 -31.92 -0.61 35.74
C LEU A 362 -32.61 0.56 36.43
N SER A 363 -32.55 1.73 35.82
CA SER A 363 -33.26 2.90 36.32
C SER A 363 -34.70 2.89 35.78
N PRO A 364 -35.74 2.87 36.62
CA PRO A 364 -37.13 2.96 36.17
C PRO A 364 -37.44 4.27 35.41
N GLN A 365 -36.56 5.27 35.50
CA GLN A 365 -36.72 6.57 34.85
C GLN A 365 -35.97 6.68 33.52
N GLN A 366 -34.81 6.02 33.39
CA GLN A 366 -33.97 6.10 32.17
C GLN A 366 -34.17 4.88 31.26
N ASP A 367 -34.43 3.70 31.84
CA ASP A 367 -34.53 2.41 31.15
C ASP A 367 -35.91 1.77 31.36
N ALA A 368 -36.96 2.60 31.45
CA ALA A 368 -38.31 2.18 31.85
C ALA A 368 -38.81 0.95 31.07
N GLU A 369 -38.66 0.94 29.76
CA GLU A 369 -39.09 -0.19 28.91
C GLU A 369 -38.33 -1.48 29.23
N ALA A 370 -36.99 -1.43 29.28
CA ALA A 370 -36.17 -2.60 29.64
C ALA A 370 -36.48 -3.09 31.06
N PHE A 371 -36.65 -2.16 32.01
CA PHE A 371 -37.04 -2.47 33.38
C PHE A 371 -38.36 -3.25 33.42
N TRP A 372 -39.42 -2.73 32.80
CA TRP A 372 -40.73 -3.38 32.80
C TRP A 372 -40.75 -4.68 32.01
N HIS A 373 -40.02 -4.78 30.90
CA HIS A 373 -39.94 -5.99 30.09
C HIS A 373 -39.27 -7.16 30.81
N ILE A 374 -38.32 -6.88 31.71
CA ILE A 374 -37.64 -7.90 32.51
C ILE A 374 -38.40 -8.19 33.82
N ALA A 375 -39.03 -7.18 34.43
CA ALA A 375 -39.77 -7.35 35.68
C ALA A 375 -41.14 -8.04 35.48
N ALA A 376 -41.81 -7.82 34.35
CA ALA A 376 -43.19 -8.28 34.12
C ALA A 376 -43.41 -9.80 34.34
N PRO A 377 -42.55 -10.72 33.90
CA PRO A 377 -42.72 -12.15 34.17
C PRO A 377 -42.74 -12.51 35.65
N PHE A 378 -42.05 -11.74 36.50
CA PHE A 378 -41.96 -11.96 37.96
C PHE A 378 -43.11 -11.31 38.69
N ASP A 379 -43.50 -10.10 38.28
CA ASP A 379 -44.65 -9.38 38.86
C ASP A 379 -45.99 -10.07 38.53
N LEU A 380 -46.12 -10.62 37.32
CA LEU A 380 -47.35 -11.26 36.86
C LEU A 380 -47.47 -12.73 37.30
N ASN A 381 -46.40 -13.34 37.83
CA ASN A 381 -46.42 -14.74 38.25
C ASN A 381 -45.53 -14.98 39.50
N PRO A 382 -45.99 -14.57 40.71
CA PRO A 382 -45.19 -14.58 41.93
C PRO A 382 -44.76 -15.97 42.41
N SER A 383 -45.32 -17.04 41.88
CA SER A 383 -44.90 -18.42 42.20
C SER A 383 -43.55 -18.84 41.60
N MET A 384 -42.93 -17.99 40.76
CA MET A 384 -41.59 -18.23 40.19
C MET A 384 -40.45 -17.64 41.02
N ILE A 385 -40.75 -16.97 42.14
CA ILE A 385 -39.77 -16.46 43.11
C ILE A 385 -39.65 -17.50 44.22
N ASN A 386 -38.79 -18.51 44.04
CA ASN A 386 -38.44 -19.47 45.11
C ASN A 386 -36.94 -19.73 45.09
#